data_AF-A0A6M1Z8M1-F1
#
_entry.id   AF-A0A6M1Z8M1-F1
#
_cell.length_a   1.000
_cell.length_b   1.000
_cell.length_c   1.000
_cell.angle_alpha   90.00
_cell.angle_beta   90.00
_cell.angle_gamma   90.00
#
_symmetry.space_group_name_H-M   'P 1'
#
loop_
_entity.id
_entity.type
_entity.pdbx_description
1 polymer ?
#
loop_
_entity_poly.entity_id
_entity_poly.type
_entity_poly.pdbx_seq_one_letter_code
_entity_poly.pdbx_strand_id
1 'polypeptide(L)'
;MSVELLKESYLDATRKKGLIDFTKTVRSPKNDFSGKYHIKLNDLDTLFSRTLWHDEGKKGGHKKLTHKITQIVIEYKHHGKNTVAPVAVKDIYDQVQAHLNILCNDIFAYQKNNWQQEPNYEEALTNLKRWNNTTR
;
A
#
# COMPACT_ATOMS: atom_id res chain seq x y z
N MET A 1 1.72 7.44 17.80
CA MET A 1 1.48 7.83 16.39
C MET A 1 1.50 9.34 16.31
N SER A 2 2.14 9.91 15.30
CA SER A 2 2.35 11.35 15.09
C SER A 2 1.79 11.82 13.75
N VAL A 3 1.64 13.13 13.59
CA VAL A 3 1.30 13.77 12.30
C VAL A 3 2.33 13.44 11.23
N GLU A 4 3.61 13.31 11.60
CA GLU A 4 4.69 12.94 10.67
C GLU A 4 4.43 11.59 10.00
N LEU A 5 3.97 10.58 10.74
CA LEU A 5 3.64 9.27 10.15
C LEU A 5 2.48 9.38 9.14
N LEU A 6 1.48 10.22 9.42
CA LEU A 6 0.37 10.46 8.51
C LEU A 6 0.84 11.16 7.22
N LYS A 7 1.73 12.15 7.34
CA LYS A 7 2.38 12.81 6.19
C LYS A 7 3.19 11.82 5.37
N GLU A 8 4.01 11.00 6.01
CA GLU A 8 4.78 9.96 5.32
C GLU A 8 3.86 8.99 4.57
N SER A 9 2.74 8.60 5.18
CA SER A 9 1.79 7.65 4.60
C SER A 9 1.02 8.25 3.43
N TYR A 10 0.62 9.52 3.53
CA TYR A 10 0.07 10.27 2.41
C TYR A 10 1.08 10.35 1.24
N LEU A 11 2.35 10.64 1.53
CA LEU A 11 3.41 10.68 0.52
C LEU A 11 3.70 9.30 -0.08
N ASP A 12 3.65 8.21 0.69
CA ASP A 12 3.82 6.86 0.17
C ASP A 12 2.71 6.49 -0.82
N ALA A 13 1.47 6.91 -0.53
CA ALA A 13 0.34 6.73 -1.42
C ALA A 13 0.44 7.55 -2.72
N THR A 14 0.80 8.84 -2.61
CA THR A 14 0.64 9.84 -3.69
C THR A 14 1.89 10.14 -4.50
N ARG A 15 3.09 9.77 -4.03
CA ARG A 15 4.33 10.01 -4.77
C ARG A 15 4.29 9.37 -6.16
N LYS A 16 5.11 9.89 -7.07
CA LYS A 16 5.38 9.24 -8.37
C LYS A 16 5.87 7.80 -8.14
N LYS A 17 5.22 6.82 -8.78
CA LYS A 17 5.42 5.37 -8.56
C LYS A 17 5.07 4.91 -7.13
N GLY A 18 4.20 5.64 -6.43
CA GLY A 18 3.62 5.26 -5.15
C GLY A 18 2.47 4.27 -5.29
N LEU A 19 1.76 4.01 -4.20
CA LEU A 19 0.71 2.99 -4.14
C LEU A 19 -0.44 3.25 -5.12
N ILE A 20 -0.81 4.52 -5.33
CA ILE A 20 -1.87 4.88 -6.28
C ILE A 20 -1.43 4.61 -7.73
N ASP A 21 -0.18 4.92 -8.09
CA ASP A 21 0.33 4.64 -9.42
C ASP A 21 0.45 3.12 -9.66
N PHE A 22 0.83 2.37 -8.63
CA PHE A 22 0.82 0.91 -8.67
C PHE A 22 -0.58 0.36 -8.97
N THR A 23 -1.61 0.78 -8.22
CA THR A 23 -2.99 0.32 -8.44
C THR A 23 -3.50 0.66 -9.85
N LYS A 24 -3.18 1.85 -10.37
CA LYS A 24 -3.50 2.23 -11.76
C LYS A 24 -2.78 1.35 -12.79
N THR A 25 -1.50 1.06 -12.56
CA THR A 25 -0.70 0.18 -13.43
C THR A 25 -1.31 -1.21 -13.46
N VAL A 26 -1.70 -1.74 -12.30
CA VAL A 26 -2.33 -3.06 -12.19
C VAL A 26 -3.73 -3.09 -12.82
N ARG A 27 -4.51 -2.01 -12.77
CA ARG A 27 -5.85 -1.96 -13.38
C ARG A 27 -5.89 -1.56 -14.86
N SER A 28 -4.73 -1.26 -15.47
CA SER A 28 -4.70 -0.79 -16.85
C SER A 28 -5.31 -1.83 -17.81
N PRO A 29 -5.89 -1.44 -18.97
CA PRO A 29 -6.52 -2.39 -19.91
C PRO A 29 -5.60 -3.49 -20.43
N LYS A 30 -4.28 -3.34 -20.23
CA LYS A 30 -3.26 -4.33 -20.55
C LYS A 30 -3.06 -5.37 -19.44
N ASN A 31 -3.87 -5.34 -18.38
CA ASN A 31 -3.75 -6.21 -17.22
C ASN A 31 -5.06 -6.95 -16.91
N ASP A 32 -5.16 -8.15 -17.47
CA ASP A 32 -6.30 -9.07 -17.44
C ASP A 32 -6.07 -10.27 -16.49
N PHE A 33 -5.04 -10.23 -15.65
CA PHE A 33 -4.55 -11.32 -14.79
C PHE A 33 -4.30 -12.72 -15.44
N SER A 34 -4.40 -12.85 -16.78
CA SER A 34 -4.13 -14.04 -17.61
C SER A 34 -2.66 -14.48 -17.80
N GLY A 35 -1.65 -13.72 -17.35
CA GLY A 35 -0.32 -14.28 -17.10
C GLY A 35 0.90 -13.69 -17.84
N LYS A 36 0.81 -12.50 -18.45
CA LYS A 36 1.95 -11.82 -19.11
C LYS A 36 2.47 -10.56 -18.37
N TYR A 37 2.44 -10.52 -17.04
CA TYR A 37 2.74 -9.27 -16.31
C TYR A 37 4.22 -8.88 -16.24
N HIS A 38 4.42 -7.56 -16.22
CA HIS A 38 5.71 -6.89 -16.18
C HIS A 38 5.92 -6.14 -14.85
N ILE A 39 5.17 -6.47 -13.78
CA ILE A 39 5.53 -5.99 -12.44
C ILE A 39 6.77 -6.77 -12.01
N LYS A 40 7.92 -6.10 -12.06
CA LYS A 40 9.19 -6.69 -11.67
C LYS A 40 9.28 -6.70 -10.15
N LEU A 41 10.03 -7.65 -9.61
CA LEU A 41 10.30 -7.69 -8.17
C LEU A 41 10.91 -6.36 -7.69
N ASN A 42 11.84 -5.80 -8.48
CA ASN A 42 12.45 -4.50 -8.19
C ASN A 42 11.45 -3.34 -8.11
N ASP A 43 10.34 -3.39 -8.86
CA ASP A 43 9.31 -2.35 -8.80
C ASP A 43 8.57 -2.43 -7.45
N LEU A 44 8.29 -3.65 -6.97
CA LEU A 44 7.70 -3.88 -5.64
C LEU A 44 8.65 -3.54 -4.50
N ASP A 45 9.94 -3.88 -4.65
CA ASP A 45 10.95 -3.52 -3.65
C ASP A 45 11.08 -1.99 -3.56
N THR A 46 11.03 -1.29 -4.69
CA THR A 46 10.99 0.18 -4.71
C THR A 46 9.72 0.72 -4.06
N LEU A 47 8.56 0.12 -4.39
CA LEU A 47 7.26 0.51 -3.85
C LEU A 47 7.24 0.43 -2.33
N PHE A 48 7.74 -0.67 -1.76
CA PHE A 48 7.71 -0.94 -0.32
C PHE A 48 9.03 -0.63 0.41
N SER A 49 9.99 0.02 -0.24
CA SER A 49 11.29 0.39 0.35
C SER A 49 11.20 1.40 1.52
N ARG A 50 10.03 2.01 1.74
CA ARG A 50 9.87 3.05 2.77
C ARG A 50 9.68 2.46 4.16
N THR A 51 10.08 3.26 5.15
CA THR A 51 10.04 2.96 6.58
C THR A 51 8.65 2.64 7.14
N LEU A 52 7.57 2.87 6.38
CA LEU A 52 6.20 2.60 6.80
C LEU A 52 5.78 1.14 6.64
N TRP A 53 6.43 0.40 5.74
CA TRP A 53 6.20 -1.02 5.54
C TRP A 53 7.32 -1.77 6.25
N HIS A 54 6.97 -2.46 7.34
CA HIS A 54 7.93 -3.29 8.05
C HIS A 54 8.03 -4.64 7.37
N ASP A 55 9.19 -4.93 6.79
CA ASP A 55 9.50 -6.25 6.25
C ASP A 55 9.93 -7.18 7.40
N GLU A 56 9.09 -8.16 7.69
CA GLU A 56 9.37 -9.18 8.71
C GLU A 56 10.34 -10.26 8.20
N GLY A 57 10.74 -10.24 6.92
CA GLY A 57 11.77 -11.08 6.33
C GLY A 57 11.53 -12.58 6.55
N LYS A 58 10.84 -13.25 5.63
CA LYS A 58 10.67 -14.72 5.69
C LYS A 58 11.77 -15.41 4.87
N LYS A 59 12.24 -16.58 5.34
CA LYS A 59 13.25 -17.39 4.62
C LYS A 59 12.74 -17.80 3.23
N GLY A 60 13.65 -17.90 2.25
CA GLY A 60 13.37 -18.55 0.95
C GLY A 60 12.57 -17.72 -0.06
N GLY A 61 12.79 -16.40 -0.11
CA GLY A 61 12.12 -15.50 -1.07
C GLY A 61 10.66 -15.20 -0.72
N HIS A 62 10.26 -15.45 0.53
CA HIS A 62 8.97 -15.03 1.05
C HIS A 62 9.12 -13.64 1.67
N LYS A 63 8.21 -12.73 1.32
CA LYS A 63 8.18 -11.37 1.85
C LYS A 63 6.87 -11.18 2.59
N LYS A 64 6.94 -10.61 3.79
CA LYS A 64 5.78 -10.24 4.61
C LYS A 64 5.97 -8.79 5.05
N LEU A 65 5.10 -7.92 4.58
CA LEU A 65 5.15 -6.50 4.84
C LEU A 65 3.95 -6.10 5.68
N THR A 66 4.18 -5.43 6.79
CA THR A 66 3.10 -4.91 7.67
C THR A 66 3.15 -3.39 7.67
N HIS A 67 2.04 -2.72 7.33
CA HIS A 67 1.99 -1.25 7.34
C HIS A 67 1.83 -0.69 8.76
N LYS A 68 2.66 0.27 9.14
CA LYS A 68 2.70 0.83 10.51
C LYS A 68 1.40 1.49 10.99
N ILE A 69 0.58 2.02 10.08
CA ILE A 69 -0.66 2.73 10.44
C ILE A 69 -1.85 1.77 10.38
N THR A 70 -2.22 1.36 9.17
CA THR A 70 -3.39 0.50 8.91
C THR A 70 -3.23 -0.96 9.30
N GLN A 71 -2.02 -1.41 9.70
CA GLN A 71 -1.72 -2.82 10.05
C GLN A 71 -2.03 -3.84 8.94
N ILE A 72 -2.20 -3.37 7.69
CA ILE A 72 -2.42 -4.25 6.54
C ILE A 72 -1.15 -5.07 6.32
N VAL A 73 -1.35 -6.37 6.09
CA VAL A 73 -0.28 -7.33 5.84
C VAL A 73 -0.31 -7.74 4.38
N ILE A 74 0.83 -7.61 3.71
CA ILE A 74 1.05 -8.08 2.34
C ILE A 74 2.03 -9.24 2.41
N GLU A 75 1.61 -10.42 1.96
CA GLU A 75 2.47 -11.58 1.85
C GLU A 75 2.60 -12.02 0.39
N TYR A 76 3.83 -12.25 -0.07
CA TYR A 76 4.07 -12.83 -1.39
C TYR A 76 5.38 -13.62 -1.42
N LYS A 77 5.49 -14.51 -2.41
CA LYS A 77 6.70 -15.28 -2.68
C LYS A 77 7.29 -14.88 -4.03
N HIS A 78 8.60 -14.74 -4.08
CA HIS A 78 9.36 -14.65 -5.32
C HIS A 78 10.42 -15.77 -5.35
N HIS A 79 10.62 -16.36 -6.53
CA HIS A 79 11.55 -17.48 -6.71
C HIS A 79 12.91 -17.03 -7.28
N GLY A 80 13.37 -15.82 -6.93
CA GLY A 80 14.66 -15.26 -7.39
C GLY A 80 14.72 -14.82 -8.86
N LYS A 81 13.74 -15.19 -9.70
CA LYS A 81 13.51 -14.53 -10.99
C LYS A 81 12.97 -13.13 -10.69
N ASN A 82 13.43 -12.09 -11.39
CA ASN A 82 13.01 -10.69 -11.22
C ASN A 82 11.54 -10.44 -11.69
N THR A 83 10.67 -11.42 -11.48
CA THR A 83 9.27 -11.47 -11.91
C THR A 83 8.42 -12.00 -10.76
N VAL A 84 7.25 -11.40 -10.58
CA VAL A 84 6.28 -11.84 -9.57
C VAL A 84 5.13 -12.57 -10.25
N ALA A 85 4.65 -13.64 -9.62
CA ALA A 85 3.54 -14.42 -10.16
C ALA A 85 2.27 -13.55 -10.30
N PRO A 86 1.49 -13.69 -11.38
CA PRO A 86 0.25 -12.95 -11.60
C PRO A 86 -0.71 -12.94 -10.41
N VAL A 87 -0.93 -14.11 -9.81
CA VAL A 87 -1.80 -14.27 -8.64
C VAL A 87 -1.29 -13.44 -7.47
N ALA A 88 0.02 -13.48 -7.19
CA ALA A 88 0.63 -12.68 -6.14
C ALA A 88 0.51 -11.17 -6.42
N VAL A 89 0.62 -10.72 -7.68
CA VAL A 89 0.38 -9.31 -8.03
C VAL A 89 -1.05 -8.89 -7.73
N LYS A 90 -2.03 -9.75 -8.03
CA LYS A 90 -3.43 -9.49 -7.69
C LYS A 90 -3.63 -9.39 -6.17
N ASP A 91 -3.07 -10.32 -5.41
CA ASP A 91 -3.18 -10.31 -3.95
C ASP A 91 -2.54 -9.04 -3.34
N ILE A 92 -1.36 -8.65 -3.83
CA ILE A 92 -0.71 -7.39 -3.43
C ILE A 92 -1.60 -6.21 -3.78
N TYR A 93 -2.20 -6.18 -4.97
CA TYR A 93 -3.13 -5.14 -5.38
C TYR A 93 -4.34 -5.03 -4.45
N ASP A 94 -4.99 -6.14 -4.13
CA ASP A 94 -6.17 -6.15 -3.27
C ASP A 94 -5.82 -5.61 -1.86
N GLN A 95 -4.67 -5.99 -1.32
CA GLN A 95 -4.19 -5.48 -0.01
C GLN A 95 -3.81 -4.00 -0.06
N VAL A 96 -3.12 -3.55 -1.12
CA VAL A 96 -2.80 -2.12 -1.30
C VAL A 96 -4.08 -1.30 -1.46
N GLN A 97 -5.07 -1.81 -2.19
CA GLN A 97 -6.37 -1.15 -2.35
C GLN A 97 -7.11 -1.05 -1.01
N ALA A 98 -7.10 -2.11 -0.19
CA ALA A 98 -7.67 -2.09 1.14
C ALA A 98 -6.99 -1.05 2.04
N HIS A 99 -5.66 -1.02 2.05
CA HIS A 99 -4.87 -0.02 2.76
C HIS A 99 -5.23 1.42 2.34
N LEU A 100 -5.30 1.68 1.02
CA LEU A 100 -5.67 2.99 0.49
C LEU A 100 -7.11 3.38 0.86
N ASN A 101 -8.05 2.43 0.87
CA ASN A 101 -9.42 2.69 1.26
C ASN A 101 -9.50 3.10 2.74
N ILE A 102 -8.79 2.41 3.63
CA ILE A 102 -8.73 2.76 5.06
C ILE A 102 -8.13 4.16 5.24
N LEU A 103 -6.99 4.45 4.60
CA LEU A 103 -6.38 5.77 4.66
C LEU A 103 -7.34 6.85 4.16
N CYS A 104 -7.98 6.62 3.02
CA CYS A 104 -8.84 7.60 2.37
C CYS A 104 -10.13 7.89 3.16
N ASN A 105 -10.82 6.83 3.59
CA ASN A 105 -12.18 6.93 4.12
C ASN A 105 -12.18 7.09 5.63
N ASP A 106 -11.38 6.30 6.35
CA ASP A 106 -11.47 6.21 7.80
C ASP A 106 -10.50 7.18 8.48
N ILE A 107 -9.31 7.37 7.91
CA ILE A 107 -8.26 8.19 8.53
C ILE A 107 -8.29 9.62 7.99
N PHE A 108 -8.08 9.82 6.69
CA PHE A 108 -8.08 11.14 6.05
C PHE A 108 -9.49 11.69 5.81
N ALA A 109 -10.52 10.84 5.87
CA ALA A 109 -11.92 11.22 5.77
C ALA A 109 -12.25 12.10 4.53
N TYR A 110 -11.67 11.77 3.38
CA TYR A 110 -11.95 12.51 2.15
C TYR A 110 -13.42 12.37 1.74
N GLN A 111 -14.12 13.50 1.62
CA GLN A 111 -15.51 13.53 1.15
C GLN A 111 -15.62 13.58 -0.38
N LYS A 112 -14.64 14.23 -1.05
CA LYS A 112 -14.54 14.40 -2.51
C LYS A 112 -13.08 14.57 -2.92
N ASN A 113 -12.77 14.33 -4.20
CA ASN A 113 -11.43 14.57 -4.80
C ASN A 113 -10.28 13.85 -4.08
N ASN A 114 -10.52 12.58 -3.75
CA ASN A 114 -9.59 11.72 -3.02
C ASN A 114 -8.18 11.84 -3.61
N TRP A 115 -7.19 12.09 -2.74
CA TRP A 115 -5.77 12.18 -3.10
C TRP A 115 -5.36 13.33 -4.02
N GLN A 116 -6.25 14.26 -4.34
CA GLN A 116 -5.90 15.47 -5.12
C GLN A 116 -5.42 16.63 -4.25
N GLN A 117 -5.68 16.57 -2.94
CA GLN A 117 -5.30 17.58 -1.96
C GLN A 117 -4.77 16.92 -0.70
N GLU A 118 -3.84 17.58 -0.02
CA GLU A 118 -3.38 17.11 1.28
C GLU A 118 -4.55 17.05 2.28
N PRO A 119 -4.55 16.05 3.19
CA PRO A 119 -5.58 15.93 4.21
C PRO A 119 -5.35 16.94 5.33
N ASN A 120 -6.38 17.21 6.12
CA ASN A 120 -6.21 17.86 7.41
C ASN A 120 -5.56 16.88 8.39
N TYR A 121 -4.26 17.02 8.65
CA TYR A 121 -3.51 16.05 9.45
C TYR A 121 -3.91 16.00 10.93
N GLU A 122 -4.39 17.10 11.51
CA GLU A 122 -4.86 17.13 12.91
C GLU A 122 -6.17 16.36 13.07
N GLU A 123 -7.09 16.54 12.11
CA GLU A 123 -8.32 15.77 12.03
C GLU A 123 -8.01 14.29 11.75
N ALA A 124 -7.10 14.02 10.81
CA ALA A 124 -6.67 12.65 10.50
C ALA A 124 -6.02 11.94 11.69
N LEU A 125 -5.27 12.66 12.54
CA LEU A 125 -4.73 12.11 13.79
C LEU A 125 -5.83 11.74 14.78
N THR A 126 -6.88 12.57 14.86
CA THR A 126 -8.07 12.28 15.69
C THR A 126 -8.80 11.04 15.17
N ASN A 127 -9.01 10.95 13.85
CA ASN A 127 -9.65 9.81 13.22
C ASN A 127 -8.83 8.52 13.35
N LEU A 128 -7.50 8.61 13.21
CA LEU A 128 -6.59 7.48 13.43
C LEU A 128 -6.70 6.95 14.88
N LYS A 129 -6.79 7.83 15.88
CA LYS A 129 -7.01 7.39 17.27
C LYS A 129 -8.34 6.67 17.43
N ARG A 130 -9.41 7.16 16.82
CA ARG A 130 -10.73 6.50 16.82
C ARG A 130 -10.66 5.12 16.15
N TRP A 131 -10.07 5.05 14.96
CA TRP A 131 -9.90 3.81 14.21
C TRP A 131 -9.11 2.77 15.01
N ASN A 132 -8.03 3.16 15.69
CA ASN A 132 -7.27 2.23 16.53
C ASN A 132 -8.08 1.69 17.73
N ASN A 133 -9.06 2.44 18.22
CA ASN A 133 -9.91 2.00 19.34
C ASN A 133 -11.05 1.07 18.88
N THR A 134 -11.43 1.10 17.60
CA THR A 134 -12.50 0.26 17.06
C THR A 134 -11.99 -1.05 16.46
N THR A 135 -10.70 -1.11 16.11
CA THR A 135 -10.12 -2.20 15.31
C THR A 135 -9.08 -3.02 16.08
N ARG A 136 -8.91 -2.75 17.37
CA ARG A 136 -8.09 -3.51 18.33
C ARG A 136 -8.98 -4.16 19.38
#